data_AF-A0A0F8X9K5-F1
#
_entry.id   AF-A0A0F8X9K5-F1
#
_cell.length_a   1.000
_cell.length_b   1.000
_cell.length_c   1.000
_cell.angle_alpha   90.00
_cell.angle_beta   90.00
_cell.angle_gamma   90.00
#
_symmetry.space_group_name_H-M   'P 1'
#
loop_
_entity.id
_entity.type
_entity.pdbx_description
1 polymer ?
#
loop_
_entity_poly.entity_id
_entity_poly.type
_entity_poly.pdbx_seq_one_letter_code
_entity_poly.pdbx_strand_id
1 'polypeptide(L)' 'MARLFTKENMARLTEFEQGEFMRLQMSSPYGGRSAYLPDDCGECGACGDTMLGSGWCQRCYARYAELECKAIGEAS' A
#
# COMPACT_ATOMS: atom_id res chain seq x y z
N MET A 1 -0.82 13.71 4.46
CA MET A 1 0.00 12.50 4.23
C MET A 1 1.50 12.65 4.56
N ALA A 2 2.02 13.82 4.96
CA ALA A 2 3.47 14.02 5.20
C ALA A 2 3.99 13.59 6.59
N ARG A 3 3.13 13.11 7.51
CA ARG A 3 3.52 12.84 8.92
C ARG A 3 3.84 11.37 9.24
N LEU A 4 3.68 10.46 8.28
CA LEU A 4 3.91 9.02 8.51
C LEU A 4 5.37 8.63 8.32
N PHE A 5 6.07 9.21 7.34
CA PHE A 5 7.44 8.85 6.96
C PHE A 5 8.47 9.72 7.68
N THR A 6 8.33 9.87 9.00
CA THR A 6 9.39 10.45 9.83
C THR A 6 10.44 9.40 10.14
N LYS A 7 11.67 9.83 10.45
CA LYS A 7 12.74 8.90 10.87
C LYS A 7 12.33 8.06 12.08
N GLU A 8 11.62 8.66 13.03
CA GLU A 8 11.16 8.00 14.26
C GLU A 8 10.12 6.92 13.96
N ASN A 9 9.20 7.17 13.03
CA ASN A 9 8.18 6.21 12.64
C ASN A 9 8.76 5.05 11.84
N MET A 10 9.63 5.35 10.87
CA MET A 10 10.28 4.31 10.05
C MET A 10 11.23 3.44 10.87
N ALA A 11 11.87 3.99 11.91
CA ALA A 11 12.72 3.22 12.82
C ALA A 11 11.96 2.14 13.62
N ARG A 12 10.63 2.19 13.69
CA ARG A 12 9.80 1.13 14.31
C ARG A 12 9.54 -0.06 13.38
N LEU A 13 9.88 0.07 12.10
CA LEU A 13 9.77 -0.97 11.08
C LEU A 13 11.14 -1.60 10.81
N THR A 14 11.17 -2.88 10.49
CA THR A 14 12.36 -3.56 9.96
C THR A 14 12.71 -3.02 8.57
N GLU A 15 13.96 -3.18 8.11
CA GLU A 15 14.39 -2.71 6.78
C GLU A 15 13.50 -3.25 5.64
N PHE A 16 13.05 -4.51 5.75
CA PHE A 16 12.14 -5.12 4.79
C PHE A 16 10.75 -4.44 4.82
N GLU A 17 10.21 -4.21 6.02
CA GLU A 17 8.93 -3.54 6.19
C GLU A 17 8.97 -2.07 5.75
N GLN A 18 10.09 -1.39 5.95
CA GLN A 18 10.28 -0.03 5.44
C GLN A 18 10.21 0.00 3.91
N GLY A 19 10.90 -0.93 3.24
CA GLY A 19 10.86 -1.08 1.80
C GLY A 19 9.46 -1.42 1.29
N GLU A 20 8.76 -2.34 1.97
CA GLU A 20 7.39 -2.71 1.65
C GLU A 20 6.42 -1.52 1.82
N PHE A 21 6.54 -0.77 2.92
CA PHE A 21 5.68 0.37 3.22
C PHE A 21 5.89 1.50 2.22
N MET A 22 7.14 1.79 1.83
CA MET A 22 7.44 2.74 0.76
C MET A 22 6.93 2.27 -0.60
N ARG A 23 7.06 0.97 -0.93
CA ARG A 23 6.54 0.42 -2.19
C ARG A 23 5.03 0.57 -2.27
N LEU A 24 4.31 0.24 -1.19
CA LEU A 24 2.87 0.42 -1.10
C LEU A 24 2.54 1.91 -1.26
N GLN A 25 3.08 2.80 -0.42
CA GLN A 25 2.90 4.26 -0.55
C GLN A 25 3.07 4.81 -1.97
N MET A 26 4.14 4.38 -2.67
CA MET A 26 4.47 4.86 -4.01
C MET A 26 3.60 4.24 -5.11
N SER A 27 2.97 3.10 -4.84
CA SER A 27 1.99 2.51 -5.76
C SER A 27 0.68 3.27 -5.69
N SER A 28 0.07 3.56 -6.84
CA SER A 28 -1.20 4.31 -6.87
C SER A 28 -2.31 3.50 -6.20
N PRO A 29 -2.90 3.94 -5.07
CA PRO A 29 -4.05 3.28 -4.47
C PRO A 29 -5.31 3.43 -5.33
N TYR A 30 -5.27 4.28 -6.36
CA TYR A 30 -6.36 4.50 -7.32
C TYR A 30 -6.27 3.62 -8.56
N GLY A 31 -5.23 2.78 -8.67
CA GLY A 31 -5.03 1.88 -9.80
C GLY A 31 -4.71 2.63 -11.10
N GLY A 32 -3.94 2.01 -11.98
CA GLY A 32 -3.86 2.51 -13.35
C GLY A 32 -5.17 2.16 -14.05
N ARG A 33 -6.03 3.15 -14.34
CA ARG A 33 -7.08 2.96 -15.35
C ARG A 33 -6.40 2.62 -16.66
N SER A 34 -6.37 1.34 -17.02
CA SER A 34 -5.97 0.92 -18.36
C SER A 34 -7.13 1.21 -19.29
N ALA A 35 -6.91 2.03 -20.32
CA ALA A 35 -7.92 2.30 -21.35
C ALA A 35 -8.31 1.04 -22.14
N TYR A 36 -7.60 -0.08 -21.96
CA TYR A 36 -7.75 -1.33 -22.70
C TYR A 36 -8.34 -2.47 -21.87
N LEU A 37 -8.52 -2.31 -20.56
CA LEU A 37 -9.16 -3.32 -19.70
C LEU A 37 -10.53 -2.82 -19.24
N PRO A 38 -11.57 -3.67 -19.24
CA PRO A 38 -12.87 -3.30 -18.71
C PRO A 38 -12.74 -2.84 -17.25
N ASP A 39 -13.52 -1.82 -16.86
CA ASP A 39 -13.48 -1.22 -15.50
C ASP A 39 -13.67 -2.25 -14.37
N ASP A 40 -14.27 -3.41 -14.68
CA ASP A 40 -14.56 -4.50 -13.76
C ASP A 40 -13.38 -5.46 -13.53
N CYS A 41 -12.28 -5.39 -14.28
CA CYS A 41 -11.10 -6.25 -14.10
C CYS A 41 -9.80 -5.43 -14.18
N GLY A 42 -9.30 -4.99 -13.03
CA GLY A 42 -8.03 -4.27 -12.89
C GLY A 42 -6.97 -5.09 -12.15
N GLU A 43 -5.71 -4.70 -12.28
CA GLU A 43 -4.64 -5.25 -11.45
C GLU A 43 -4.44 -4.38 -10.20
N CYS A 44 -4.08 -5.05 -9.09
CA CYS A 44 -3.61 -4.38 -7.90
C CYS A 44 -2.33 -3.63 -8.24
N GLY A 45 -2.37 -2.29 -8.21
CA GLY A 45 -1.23 -1.45 -8.57
C GLY A 45 0.03 -1.62 -7.69
N ALA A 46 -0.05 -2.42 -6.62
CA ALA A 46 1.05 -2.72 -5.71
C ALA A 46 1.65 -4.12 -5.88
N CYS A 47 0.81 -5.16 -6.01
CA CYS A 47 1.27 -6.56 -6.09
C CYS A 47 0.96 -7.26 -7.41
N GLY A 48 0.23 -6.61 -8.32
CA GLY A 48 -0.17 -7.18 -9.62
C GLY A 48 -1.31 -8.19 -9.55
N ASP A 49 -1.90 -8.44 -8.38
CA ASP A 49 -3.02 -9.38 -8.26
C ASP A 49 -4.24 -8.86 -9.00
N THR A 50 -4.87 -9.71 -9.80
CA THR A 50 -6.12 -9.38 -10.51
C THR A 50 -7.25 -9.19 -9.52
N MET A 51 -8.03 -8.12 -9.69
CA MET A 51 -9.12 -7.75 -8.81
C MET A 51 -10.26 -7.12 -9.58
N LEU A 52 -11.47 -7.21 -9.03
CA LEU A 52 -12.60 -6.45 -9.54
C LEU A 52 -12.46 -4.98 -9.12
N GLY A 53 -12.39 -4.09 -10.11
CA GLY A 53 -12.21 -2.65 -9.91
C GLY A 53 -10.76 -2.16 -9.91
N SER A 54 -10.57 -0.90 -9.51
CA SER A 54 -9.27 -0.21 -9.53
C SER A 54 -8.70 0.00 -8.12
N GLY A 55 -7.39 -0.18 -7.94
CA GLY A 55 -6.68 0.23 -6.73
C GLY A 55 -5.81 -0.86 -6.11
N TRP A 56 -5.71 -0.85 -4.78
CA TRP A 56 -5.07 -1.95 -4.05
C TRP A 56 -6.06 -3.06 -3.72
N CYS A 57 -5.60 -4.31 -3.78
CA CYS A 57 -6.38 -5.44 -3.29
C CYS A 57 -6.51 -5.38 -1.76
N GLN A 58 -7.46 -6.13 -1.19
CA GLN A 58 -7.67 -6.16 0.26
C GLN A 58 -6.40 -6.54 1.04
N ARG A 59 -5.55 -7.41 0.48
CA ARG A 59 -4.29 -7.82 1.09
C ARG A 59 -3.31 -6.63 1.19
N CYS A 60 -3.14 -5.87 0.11
CA CYS A 60 -2.27 -4.69 0.10
C CYS A 60 -2.81 -3.57 1.00
N TYR A 61 -4.14 -3.37 1.06
CA TYR A 61 -4.76 -2.45 2.00
C TYR A 61 -4.52 -2.86 3.46
N ALA A 62 -4.78 -4.11 3.82
CA ALA A 62 -4.57 -4.62 5.16
C ALA A 62 -3.09 -4.51 5.57
N ARG A 63 -2.18 -4.86 4.65
CA ARG A 63 -0.75 -4.78 4.91
C ARG A 63 -0.26 -3.35 5.09
N TYR A 64 -0.75 -2.41 4.29
CA TYR A 64 -0.41 -0.99 4.47
C TYR A 64 -0.92 -0.48 5.82
N ALA A 65 -2.16 -0.80 6.21
CA ALA A 65 -2.72 -0.40 7.49
C ALA A 65 -1.93 -0.97 8.68
N GLU A 66 -1.51 -2.24 8.61
CA GLU A 66 -0.65 -2.88 9.62
C GLU A 66 0.70 -2.14 9.77
N LEU A 67 1.36 -1.86 8.65
CA LEU A 67 2.64 -1.14 8.62
C LEU A 67 2.48 0.31 9.11
N GLU A 68 1.36 0.96 8.78
CA GLU A 68 1.02 2.30 9.23
C GLU A 68 0.83 2.34 10.75
N CYS A 69 -0.01 1.45 11.31
CA CYS A 69 -0.21 1.31 12.76
C CYS A 69 1.11 1.05 13.49
N LYS A 70 1.93 0.14 12.97
CA LYS A 70 3.24 -0.17 13.54
C LYS A 70 4.19 1.03 13.49
N ALA A 71 4.19 1.79 12.40
CA ALA A 71 5.02 2.98 12.23
C ALA A 71 4.62 4.11 13.20
N ILE A 72 3.32 4.34 13.42
CA ILE A 72 2.82 5.37 14.35
C ILE A 72 2.88 4.95 15.82
N GLY A 73 3.07 3.65 16.09
CA GLY A 73 3.13 3.12 17.46
C GLY A 73 1.76 2.92 18.12
N GLU A 74 0.69 2.96 17.34
CA GLU A 74 -0.63 2.52 17.79
C GLU A 74 -0.67 0.99 17.67
N ALA A 75 -0.36 0.32 18.78
CA ALA A 75 -0.37 -1.13 18.85
C ALA A 75 -1.79 -1.67 18.54
N SER A 76 -1.86 -2.62 17.60
CA SER A 76 -2.93 -3.64 17.58
C SER A 76 -2.55 -4.79 18.50
#